data_AF-A0A150PDR6-F1
#
_entry.id   AF-A0A150PDR6-F1
#
_cell.length_a   1.000
_cell.length_b   1.000
_cell.length_c   1.000
_cell.angle_alpha   90.00
_cell.angle_beta   90.00
_cell.angle_gamma   90.00
#
_symmetry.space_group_name_H-M   'P 1'
#
loop_
_entity.id
_entity.type
_entity.pdbx_description
1 polymer ?
#
loop_
_entity_poly.entity_id
_entity_poly.type
_entity_poly.pdbx_seq_one_letter_code
_entity_poly.pdbx_strand_id
1 'polypeptide(L)'
;MQTRRRKTAAVPERSTPKHPAIRIPVERILAERRWIAARVTAGGVPRRDREDVVQAVIVAAWMAVEAGRYRPDPSVAPRRALLGWLFGIVWRKVGHHVNRAWVRREIPMADPWSARPS
;
A
#
# COMPACT_ATOMS: atom_id res chain seq x y z
N MET A 1 -16.42 34.51 14.87
CA MET A 1 -16.39 33.05 14.71
C MET A 1 -17.43 32.65 13.67
N GLN A 2 -17.04 32.27 12.46
CA GLN A 2 -17.96 31.82 11.42
C GLN A 2 -17.52 30.44 10.96
N THR A 3 -18.13 29.39 11.52
CA THR A 3 -17.86 28.00 11.16
C THR A 3 -18.46 27.72 9.78
N ARG A 4 -17.60 27.71 8.75
CA ARG A 4 -17.96 27.31 7.40
C ARG A 4 -18.32 25.82 7.40
N ARG A 5 -19.63 25.53 7.49
CA ARG A 5 -20.20 24.18 7.34
C ARG A 5 -19.74 23.61 5.99
N ARG A 6 -18.88 22.60 5.99
CA ARG A 6 -18.53 21.84 4.77
C ARG A 6 -19.83 21.26 4.22
N LYS A 7 -20.25 21.72 3.03
CA LYS A 7 -21.28 21.03 2.24
C LYS A 7 -20.71 19.65 1.93
N THR A 8 -21.23 18.61 2.58
CA THR A 8 -21.05 17.22 2.15
C THR A 8 -21.70 17.11 0.79
N ALA A 9 -20.89 17.13 -0.27
CA ALA A 9 -21.34 16.74 -1.60
C ALA A 9 -21.95 15.34 -1.49
N ALA A 10 -23.09 15.13 -2.16
CA ALA A 10 -23.73 13.82 -2.23
C ALA A 10 -22.68 12.76 -2.63
N VAL A 11 -22.61 11.68 -1.85
CA VAL A 11 -21.76 10.54 -2.16
C VAL A 11 -22.22 10.01 -3.51
N PRO A 12 -21.39 10.04 -4.58
CA PRO A 12 -21.81 9.53 -5.86
C PRO A 12 -22.20 8.06 -5.70
N GLU A 13 -23.32 7.70 -6.33
CA GLU A 13 -23.83 6.34 -6.39
C GLU A 13 -22.68 5.40 -6.77
N ARG A 14 -22.54 4.32 -6.00
CA ARG A 14 -21.36 3.45 -6.01
C ARG A 14 -21.13 2.94 -7.43
N SER A 15 -20.17 3.55 -8.15
CA SER A 15 -20.00 3.30 -9.57
C SER A 15 -19.86 1.81 -9.84
N THR A 16 -20.69 1.28 -10.73
CA THR A 16 -20.62 -0.12 -11.15
C THR A 16 -19.20 -0.42 -11.62
N PRO A 17 -18.57 -1.50 -11.13
CA PRO A 17 -17.23 -1.87 -11.55
C PRO A 17 -17.18 -2.10 -13.07
N LYS A 18 -16.29 -1.40 -13.76
CA LYS A 18 -16.22 -1.39 -15.24
C LYS A 18 -15.73 -2.72 -15.85
N HIS A 19 -14.96 -3.51 -15.12
CA HIS A 19 -14.31 -4.72 -15.63
C HIS A 19 -14.51 -5.92 -14.69
N PRO A 20 -14.54 -7.16 -15.23
CA PRO A 20 -14.69 -8.37 -14.43
C PRO A 20 -13.47 -8.58 -13.52
N ALA A 21 -13.70 -9.27 -12.40
CA ALA A 21 -12.61 -9.68 -11.52
C ALA A 21 -11.78 -10.78 -12.19
N ILE A 22 -10.46 -10.63 -12.14
CA ILE A 22 -9.52 -11.64 -12.62
C ILE A 22 -8.78 -12.20 -11.42
N ARG A 23 -8.79 -13.52 -11.28
CA ARG A 23 -7.93 -14.22 -10.32
C ARG A 23 -6.58 -14.46 -10.97
N ILE A 24 -5.50 -14.08 -10.29
CA ILE A 24 -4.13 -14.39 -10.69
C ILE A 24 -3.46 -15.18 -9.57
N PRO A 25 -2.55 -16.11 -9.91
CA PRO A 25 -1.83 -16.86 -8.90
C PRO A 25 -0.81 -15.93 -8.19
N VAL A 26 -0.52 -16.20 -6.92
CA VAL A 26 0.30 -15.32 -6.06
C VAL A 26 1.72 -15.12 -6.61
N GLU A 27 2.22 -16.10 -7.37
CA GLU A 27 3.51 -16.10 -8.07
C GLU A 27 3.62 -14.92 -9.04
N ARG A 28 2.50 -14.47 -9.64
CA ARG A 28 2.49 -13.28 -10.52
C ARG A 28 2.71 -11.98 -9.75
N ILE A 29 2.28 -11.92 -8.49
CA ILE A 29 2.57 -10.79 -7.60
C ILE A 29 4.03 -10.89 -7.13
N LEU A 30 4.47 -12.08 -6.71
CA LEU A 30 5.83 -12.34 -6.24
C LEU A 30 6.89 -12.06 -7.31
N ALA A 31 6.60 -12.32 -8.58
CA ALA A 31 7.47 -12.00 -9.70
C ALA A 31 7.83 -10.49 -9.77
N GLU A 32 6.94 -9.62 -9.28
CA GLU A 32 7.14 -8.17 -9.27
C GLU A 32 7.76 -7.66 -7.95
N ARG A 33 8.23 -8.55 -7.06
CA ARG A 33 8.81 -8.19 -5.76
C ARG A 33 9.92 -7.14 -5.85
N ARG A 34 10.83 -7.26 -6.84
CA ARG A 34 11.91 -6.28 -7.04
C ARG A 34 11.36 -4.90 -7.37
N TRP A 35 10.34 -4.83 -8.21
CA TRP A 35 9.67 -3.59 -8.55
C TRP A 35 8.94 -3.00 -7.34
N ILE A 36 8.26 -3.83 -6.54
CA ILE A 36 7.60 -3.40 -5.28
C ILE A 36 8.64 -2.81 -4.32
N ALA A 37 9.76 -3.50 -4.08
CA ALA A 37 10.83 -3.05 -3.20
C ALA A 37 11.45 -1.72 -3.65
N ALA A 38 11.62 -1.52 -4.96
CA ALA A 38 12.07 -0.24 -5.51
C ALA A 38 11.09 0.90 -5.20
N ARG A 39 9.77 0.65 -5.34
CA ARG A 39 8.74 1.66 -5.02
C ARG A 39 8.62 1.95 -3.52
N VAL A 40 8.77 0.93 -2.68
CA VAL A 40 8.83 1.10 -1.21
C VAL A 40 10.05 1.95 -0.82
N THR A 41 11.21 1.70 -1.43
CA THR A 41 12.43 2.47 -1.19
C THR A 41 12.28 3.92 -1.61
N ALA A 42 11.74 4.17 -2.81
CA ALA A 42 11.46 5.52 -3.32
C ALA A 42 10.41 6.27 -2.47
N GLY A 43 9.58 5.53 -1.72
CA GLY A 43 8.57 6.06 -0.82
C GLY A 43 9.06 6.58 0.53
N GLY A 44 10.37 6.57 0.79
CA GLY A 44 10.95 7.11 2.04
C GLY A 44 10.87 6.16 3.24
N VAL A 45 10.59 4.87 3.03
CA VAL A 45 10.56 3.87 4.12
C VAL A 45 12.01 3.60 4.62
N PRO A 46 12.27 3.71 5.94
CA PRO A 46 13.58 3.42 6.52
C PRO A 46 14.04 2.00 6.19
N ARG A 47 15.35 1.81 5.99
CA ARG A 47 15.93 0.54 5.53
C ARG A 47 15.46 -0.68 6.34
N ARG A 48 15.35 -0.53 7.67
CA ARG A 48 14.91 -1.60 8.58
C ARG A 48 13.47 -2.05 8.36
N ASP A 49 12.61 -1.17 7.85
CA ASP A 49 11.16 -1.41 7.71
C ASP A 49 10.78 -1.81 6.27
N ARG A 50 11.72 -1.79 5.32
CA ARG A 50 11.42 -1.99 3.89
C ARG A 50 10.86 -3.37 3.60
N GLU A 51 11.46 -4.42 4.15
CA GLU A 51 11.00 -5.80 3.94
C GLU A 51 9.59 -6.01 4.49
N ASP A 52 9.32 -5.51 5.70
CA ASP A 52 8.00 -5.59 6.31
C ASP A 52 6.93 -4.90 5.45
N VAL A 53 7.25 -3.71 4.91
CA VAL A 53 6.33 -3.00 4.01
C VAL A 53 6.16 -3.74 2.68
N VAL A 54 7.22 -4.33 2.12
CA VAL A 54 7.15 -5.17 0.90
C VAL A 54 6.24 -6.37 1.12
N GLN A 55 6.42 -7.09 2.22
CA GLN A 55 5.56 -8.23 2.59
C GLN A 55 4.11 -7.80 2.79
N ALA A 56 3.88 -6.68 3.49
CA ALA A 56 2.54 -6.13 3.70
C ALA A 56 1.84 -5.73 2.39
N VAL A 57 2.59 -5.28 1.37
CA VAL A 57 2.06 -5.02 0.02
C VAL A 57 1.67 -6.32 -0.68
N ILE A 58 2.55 -7.33 -0.68
CA ILE A 58 2.32 -8.63 -1.33
C ILE A 58 1.07 -9.31 -0.74
N VAL A 59 1.00 -9.40 0.59
CA VAL A 59 -0.14 -10.01 1.29
C VAL A 59 -1.43 -9.22 1.01
N ALA A 60 -1.38 -7.88 1.05
CA ALA A 60 -2.55 -7.07 0.74
C ALA A 60 -3.02 -7.23 -0.72
N ALA A 61 -2.09 -7.37 -1.66
CA ALA A 61 -2.40 -7.62 -3.06
C ALA A 61 -3.04 -9.00 -3.24
N TRP A 62 -2.48 -10.04 -2.64
CA TRP A 62 -3.04 -11.39 -2.72
C TRP A 62 -4.45 -11.43 -2.12
N MET A 63 -4.64 -10.93 -0.90
CA MET A 63 -5.97 -10.85 -0.27
C MET A 63 -6.97 -10.00 -1.08
N ALA A 64 -6.49 -9.00 -1.82
CA ALA A 64 -7.34 -8.21 -2.70
C ALA A 64 -7.75 -8.98 -3.97
N VAL A 65 -6.86 -9.80 -4.54
CA VAL A 65 -7.18 -10.72 -5.63
C VAL A 65 -8.21 -11.75 -5.18
N GLU A 66 -8.00 -12.38 -4.02
CA GLU A 66 -8.92 -13.36 -3.44
C GLU A 66 -10.32 -12.76 -3.20
N ALA A 67 -10.38 -11.49 -2.81
CA ALA A 67 -11.63 -10.73 -2.67
C ALA A 67 -12.20 -10.18 -3.99
N GLY A 68 -11.67 -10.56 -5.16
CA GLY A 68 -12.15 -10.13 -6.47
C GLY A 68 -11.94 -8.63 -6.78
N ARG A 69 -10.98 -7.97 -6.11
CA ARG A 69 -10.69 -6.53 -6.27
C ARG A 69 -9.67 -6.21 -7.37
N TYR A 70 -9.05 -7.22 -7.97
CA TYR A 70 -8.22 -7.03 -9.16
C TYR A 70 -9.09 -7.13 -10.41
N ARG A 71 -9.31 -5.99 -11.07
CA ARG A 71 -10.22 -5.81 -12.21
C ARG A 71 -9.52 -4.98 -13.30
N PRO A 72 -8.48 -5.52 -13.95
CA PRO A 72 -7.71 -4.77 -14.93
C PRO A 72 -8.53 -4.47 -16.18
N ASP A 73 -8.20 -3.35 -16.83
CA ASP A 73 -8.71 -3.03 -18.16
C ASP A 73 -8.09 -4.00 -19.19
N PRO A 74 -8.89 -4.74 -19.97
CA PRO A 74 -8.39 -5.71 -20.94
C PRO A 74 -7.62 -5.07 -22.11
N SER A 75 -7.79 -3.78 -22.36
CA SER A 75 -7.04 -3.05 -23.39
C SER A 75 -5.59 -2.74 -23.01
N VAL A 76 -5.26 -2.85 -21.71
CA VAL A 76 -3.92 -2.57 -21.20
C VAL A 76 -3.10 -3.86 -21.10
N ALA A 77 -1.86 -3.82 -21.57
CA ALA A 77 -0.94 -4.95 -21.46
C ALA A 77 -0.92 -5.54 -20.03
N PRO A 78 -1.08 -6.86 -19.83
CA PRO A 78 -1.37 -7.45 -18.52
C PRO A 78 -0.40 -7.06 -17.41
N ARG A 79 0.91 -7.06 -17.71
CA ARG A 79 1.93 -6.65 -16.75
C ARG A 79 1.80 -5.17 -16.37
N ARG A 80 1.53 -4.29 -17.33
CA ARG A 80 1.34 -2.85 -17.07
C ARG A 80 0.11 -2.59 -16.21
N ALA A 81 -0.99 -3.30 -16.47
CA ALA A 81 -2.20 -3.22 -15.65
C ALA A 81 -1.94 -3.68 -14.20
N LEU A 82 -1.22 -4.81 -14.03
CA LEU A 82 -0.81 -5.30 -12.70
C LEU A 82 0.06 -4.29 -11.96
N LEU A 83 1.10 -3.75 -12.61
CA LEU A 83 2.00 -2.77 -11.98
C LEU A 83 1.28 -1.48 -11.60
N GLY A 84 0.37 -0.97 -12.44
CA GLY A 84 -0.45 0.19 -12.12
C GLY A 84 -1.35 -0.04 -10.90
N TRP A 85 -1.96 -1.23 -10.80
CA TRP A 85 -2.79 -1.60 -9.66
C TRP A 85 -1.97 -1.81 -8.37
N LEU A 86 -0.83 -2.51 -8.46
CA LEU A 86 0.12 -2.70 -7.36
C LEU A 86 0.67 -1.37 -6.86
N PHE A 87 0.92 -0.40 -7.76
CA PHE A 87 1.36 0.94 -7.38
C PHE A 87 0.39 1.59 -6.38
N GLY A 88 -0.92 1.46 -6.61
CA GLY A 88 -1.93 1.99 -5.69
C GLY A 88 -1.88 1.33 -4.31
N ILE A 89 -1.57 0.04 -4.24
CA ILE A 89 -1.39 -0.68 -2.96
C ILE A 89 -0.12 -0.22 -2.26
N VAL A 90 1.00 -0.14 -2.99
CA VAL A 90 2.28 0.38 -2.48
C VAL A 90 2.08 1.78 -1.90
N TRP A 91 1.47 2.69 -2.66
CA TRP A 91 1.22 4.06 -2.23
C TRP A 91 0.45 4.13 -0.91
N ARG A 92 -0.60 3.33 -0.75
CA ARG A 92 -1.37 3.27 0.51
C ARG A 92 -0.55 2.71 1.67
N LYS A 93 0.24 1.66 1.46
CA LYS A 93 1.05 1.04 2.52
C LYS A 93 2.22 1.92 2.95
N VAL A 94 2.93 2.51 2.00
CA VAL A 94 3.98 3.50 2.24
C VAL A 94 3.41 4.72 2.95
N GLY A 95 2.33 5.31 2.43
CA GLY A 95 1.71 6.49 3.04
C GLY A 95 1.24 6.24 4.47
N HIS A 96 0.64 5.08 4.74
CA HIS A 96 0.28 4.67 6.10
C HIS A 96 1.51 4.53 7.00
N HIS A 97 2.58 3.89 6.51
CA HIS A 97 3.81 3.70 7.28
C HIS A 97 4.49 5.04 7.61
N VAL A 98 4.69 5.91 6.61
CA VAL A 98 5.32 7.22 6.78
C VAL A 98 4.49 8.12 7.68
N ASN A 99 3.16 8.16 7.50
CA ASN A 99 2.28 8.94 8.37
C ASN A 99 2.31 8.41 9.81
N ARG A 100 2.27 7.08 10.00
CA ARG A 100 2.39 6.47 11.33
C ARG A 100 3.74 6.77 11.98
N ALA A 101 4.83 6.70 11.23
CA ALA A 101 6.17 7.03 11.71
C ALA A 101 6.27 8.53 12.08
N TRP A 102 5.67 9.41 11.29
CA TRP A 102 5.60 10.85 11.55
C TRP A 102 4.77 11.18 12.80
N VAL A 103 3.60 10.57 12.95
CA VAL A 103 2.74 10.71 14.14
C VAL A 103 3.45 10.19 15.38
N ARG A 104 4.21 9.09 15.25
CA ARG A 104 4.93 8.51 16.38
C ARG A 104 6.06 9.41 16.86
N ARG A 105 6.84 10.02 15.97
CA ARG A 105 8.01 10.85 16.35
C ARG A 105 8.84 10.20 17.48
N GLU A 106 8.81 8.86 17.52
CA GLU A 106 9.49 8.02 18.47
C GLU A 106 10.95 8.01 18.03
N ILE A 107 11.75 8.75 18.78
CA ILE A 107 13.21 8.66 18.82
C ILE A 107 13.57 7.17 18.70
N PRO A 108 14.40 6.75 17.73
CA PRO A 108 15.01 5.43 17.82
C PRO A 108 15.75 5.41 19.14
N MET A 109 15.25 4.67 20.13
CA MET A 109 16.04 4.37 21.32
C MET A 109 17.28 3.66 20.78
N ALA A 110 18.42 4.33 20.87
CA ALA A 110 19.71 3.72 20.61
C ALA A 110 19.88 2.68 21.72
N ASP A 111 19.61 1.43 21.38
CA ASP A 111 19.80 0.24 22.21
C ASP A 111 18.76 0.00 23.33
N PRO A 112 17.86 -1.01 23.19
CA PRO A 112 16.96 -1.43 24.25
C PRO A 112 17.66 -2.12 25.45
N TRP A 113 18.97 -2.39 25.37
CA TRP A 113 19.77 -2.98 26.45
C TRP A 113 20.56 -1.96 27.28
N SER A 114 20.48 -0.67 26.93
CA SER A 114 21.20 0.41 27.62
C SER A 114 20.62 0.75 29.00
N ALA A 115 19.39 0.33 29.30
CA ALA A 115 18.79 0.47 30.62
C ALA A 115 19.16 -0.71 31.53
N ARG A 116 20.36 -0.69 32.12
CA ARG A 116 20.68 -1.55 33.28
C ARG A 116 20.17 -0.86 34.56
N PRO A 117 19.34 -1.51 35.39
CA PRO A 117 19.03 -0.98 36.72
C PRO A 117 20.31 -1.02 37.58
N SER A 118 20.61 0.12 38.22
CA SER A 118 21.66 0.24 39.24
C SER A 118 21.21 -0.36 40.56
#